data_AF-A0A077Z0X9-F1
#
_entry.id   AF-A0A077Z0X9-F1
#
_cell.length_a   1.000
_cell.length_b   1.000
_cell.length_c   1.000
_cell.angle_alpha   90.00
_cell.angle_beta   90.00
_cell.angle_gamma   90.00
#
_symmetry.space_group_name_H-M   'P 1'
#
loop_
_entity.id
_entity.type
_entity.pdbx_description
1 polymer ?
#
loop_
_entity_poly.entity_id
_entity_poly.type
_entity_poly.pdbx_seq_one_letter_code
_entity_poly.pdbx_strand_id
1 'polypeptide(L)'
;MMQSFPQCPGDYCGRTVDASGNLSDCGVRTSNRRLLFNCVSVLQACEWGTRADQRDICVRCELEPTMYHWLYLNFMAFLPFLHHCAFAAMTMSRKHVIGSQILASAIECILAGPATDWYTVFYNPVINYTETIYCTQEAVYPLYFLPFLYYLLSLVAMIFVRPAVLYAFNVKKDDVSDAIYAALYLYPALIVLHAVLCGVIYSAFPFVLLFAAICLNAIHLALYPEQSPKAILKSAWKSRQNLASASTLLLIYTDAILSISALPTPWWTYFAFLFLPVPTIFYLLTIKFTDPLNLAKVN
;
A
#
# COMPACT_ATOMS: atom_id res chain seq x y z
N MET A 1 -24.40 -9.49 34.69
CA MET A 1 -22.98 -9.60 35.12
C MET A 1 -22.24 -10.27 33.96
N MET A 2 -21.55 -9.51 33.10
CA MET A 2 -20.81 -10.12 31.98
C MET A 2 -19.63 -10.91 32.56
N GLN A 3 -19.54 -12.21 32.26
CA GLN A 3 -18.35 -12.99 32.58
C GLN A 3 -17.18 -12.44 31.76
N SER A 4 -16.24 -11.76 32.41
CA SER A 4 -14.99 -11.34 31.77
C SER A 4 -14.09 -12.56 31.66
N PHE A 5 -14.11 -13.22 30.50
CA PHE A 5 -13.11 -14.23 30.18
C PHE A 5 -11.75 -13.56 29.95
N PRO A 6 -10.63 -14.20 30.33
CA PRO A 6 -9.31 -13.70 29.97
C PRO A 6 -9.14 -13.69 28.45
N GLN A 7 -8.47 -12.65 27.96
CA GLN A 7 -8.19 -12.47 26.54
C GLN A 7 -7.38 -13.66 26.00
N CYS A 8 -7.73 -14.16 24.81
CA CYS A 8 -6.95 -15.20 24.14
C CYS A 8 -5.56 -14.64 23.76
N PRO A 9 -4.52 -15.49 23.77
CA PRO A 9 -3.18 -15.05 23.40
C PRO A 9 -3.05 -14.85 21.89
N GLY A 10 -2.90 -13.59 21.46
CA GLY A 10 -2.72 -13.19 20.06
C GLY A 10 -4.03 -13.07 19.27
N ASP A 11 -3.98 -12.35 18.14
CA ASP A 11 -5.17 -11.97 17.36
C ASP A 11 -5.85 -13.12 16.59
N TYR A 12 -5.22 -14.29 16.53
CA TYR A 12 -5.70 -15.45 15.76
C TYR A 12 -6.29 -16.56 16.62
N CYS A 13 -6.15 -16.46 17.95
CA CYS A 13 -6.70 -17.43 18.89
C CYS A 13 -8.11 -17.00 19.29
N GLY A 14 -9.06 -17.94 19.30
CA GLY A 14 -10.43 -17.66 19.69
C GLY A 14 -11.13 -18.87 20.31
N ARG A 15 -12.32 -18.62 20.85
CA ARG A 15 -13.22 -19.58 21.49
C ARG A 15 -14.32 -19.97 20.50
N THR A 16 -14.69 -21.24 20.44
CA THR A 16 -15.85 -21.70 19.69
C THR A 16 -17.09 -21.71 20.59
N VAL A 17 -18.26 -21.41 20.05
CA VAL A 17 -19.54 -21.51 20.78
C VAL A 17 -20.15 -22.88 20.48
N ASP A 18 -20.44 -23.66 21.52
CA ASP A 18 -21.13 -24.94 21.36
C ASP A 18 -22.63 -24.74 21.04
N ALA A 19 -23.33 -25.81 20.64
CA ALA A 19 -24.77 -25.76 20.34
C ALA A 19 -25.64 -25.34 21.55
N SER A 20 -25.08 -25.38 22.77
CA SER A 20 -25.74 -24.99 24.02
C SER A 20 -25.49 -23.51 24.37
N GLY A 21 -24.67 -22.81 23.60
CA GLY A 21 -24.26 -21.42 23.85
C GLY A 21 -23.07 -21.26 24.80
N ASN A 22 -22.41 -22.34 25.22
CA ASN A 22 -21.20 -22.24 26.05
C ASN A 22 -19.98 -21.93 25.20
N LEU A 23 -19.11 -21.07 25.73
CA LEU A 23 -17.82 -20.76 25.10
C LEU A 23 -16.80 -21.84 25.45
N SER A 24 -16.04 -22.29 24.45
CA SER A 24 -14.84 -23.09 24.68
C SER A 24 -13.79 -22.29 25.44
N ASP A 25 -12.81 -22.99 26.00
CA ASP A 25 -11.61 -22.29 26.47
C ASP A 25 -10.79 -21.76 25.28
N CYS A 26 -9.93 -20.76 25.48
CA CYS A 26 -9.00 -20.22 24.45
C CYS A 26 -7.95 -21.26 24.00
N GLY A 27 -7.98 -22.48 24.53
CA GLY A 27 -7.10 -23.60 24.26
C GLY A 27 -7.71 -24.87 24.84
N VAL A 28 -7.58 -26.00 24.16
CA VAL A 28 -8.18 -27.25 24.65
C VAL A 28 -7.54 -27.62 25.99
N ARG A 29 -8.36 -27.71 27.04
CA ARG A 29 -7.98 -28.40 28.27
C ARG A 29 -7.83 -29.88 27.94
N THR A 30 -6.64 -30.32 27.54
CA THR A 30 -6.35 -31.77 27.60
C THR A 30 -6.35 -32.17 29.07
N SER A 31 -6.86 -33.36 29.37
CA SER A 31 -7.04 -33.90 30.74
C SER A 31 -5.75 -33.94 31.60
N ASN A 32 -4.59 -33.53 31.08
CA ASN A 32 -3.35 -33.50 31.84
C ASN A 32 -2.95 -32.06 32.22
N ARG A 33 -3.04 -31.81 33.53
CA ARG A 33 -2.94 -30.54 34.26
C ARG A 33 -1.54 -29.89 34.16
N ARG A 34 -1.13 -29.39 33.00
CA ARG A 34 0.06 -28.54 32.86
C ARG A 34 -0.26 -27.28 32.06
N LEU A 35 -0.32 -26.15 32.79
CA LEU A 35 -0.38 -24.79 32.26
C LEU A 35 0.87 -24.53 31.41
N LEU A 36 0.75 -24.63 30.09
CA LEU A 36 1.80 -24.14 29.19
C LEU A 36 1.28 -22.85 28.54
N PHE A 37 1.87 -21.73 28.98
CA PHE A 37 1.61 -20.36 28.50
C PHE A 37 2.16 -20.11 27.08
N ASN A 38 2.19 -21.11 26.19
CA ASN A 38 2.80 -21.02 24.87
C ASN A 38 1.82 -21.51 23.79
N CYS A 39 1.47 -20.64 22.83
CA CYS A 39 0.59 -20.92 21.68
C CYS A 39 1.16 -21.91 20.65
N VAL A 40 1.99 -22.87 21.08
CA VAL A 40 2.91 -23.61 20.19
C VAL A 40 2.49 -25.07 19.99
N SER A 41 1.46 -25.60 20.67
CA SER A 41 1.05 -26.98 20.37
C SER A 41 -0.44 -27.34 20.43
N VAL A 42 -1.31 -26.65 21.18
CA VAL A 42 -2.74 -27.04 21.30
C VAL A 42 -3.67 -25.85 21.63
N LEU A 43 -3.46 -24.70 20.98
CA LEU A 43 -4.52 -23.68 20.88
C LEU A 43 -5.15 -23.89 19.52
N GLN A 44 -6.41 -24.32 19.49
CA GLN A 44 -7.11 -24.45 18.21
C GLN A 44 -7.30 -23.02 17.71
N ALA A 45 -6.47 -22.61 16.74
CA ALA A 45 -6.78 -21.46 15.91
C ALA A 45 -8.24 -21.62 15.42
N CYS A 46 -8.94 -20.51 15.22
CA CYS A 46 -10.30 -20.58 14.70
C CYS A 46 -10.35 -21.50 13.47
N GLU A 47 -11.39 -22.35 13.39
CA GLU A 47 -11.55 -23.29 12.28
C GLU A 47 -11.51 -22.56 10.93
N TRP A 48 -11.17 -23.28 9.87
CA TRP A 48 -11.16 -22.71 8.52
C TRP A 48 -12.50 -22.03 8.21
N GLY A 49 -12.42 -20.84 7.62
CA GLY A 49 -13.59 -20.01 7.39
C GLY A 49 -14.06 -19.15 8.58
N THR A 50 -13.37 -19.22 9.72
CA THR A 50 -13.68 -18.41 10.91
C THR A 50 -12.48 -17.59 11.39
N ARG A 51 -12.75 -16.50 12.12
CA ARG A 51 -11.75 -15.61 12.74
C ARG A 51 -12.20 -15.18 14.13
N ALA A 52 -11.26 -14.83 15.00
CA ALA A 52 -11.58 -14.26 16.31
C ALA A 52 -12.17 -12.84 16.16
N ASP A 53 -13.26 -12.55 16.87
CA ASP A 53 -13.80 -11.19 17.01
C ASP A 53 -13.10 -10.44 18.17
N GLN A 54 -13.55 -9.21 18.47
CA GLN A 54 -13.00 -8.40 19.58
C GLN A 54 -13.19 -9.03 20.97
N ARG A 55 -14.00 -10.09 21.09
CA ARG A 55 -14.26 -10.85 22.33
C ARG A 55 -13.56 -12.20 22.31
N ASP A 56 -12.63 -12.39 21.38
CA ASP A 56 -11.93 -13.65 21.11
C ASP A 56 -12.89 -14.82 20.84
N ILE A 57 -14.03 -14.58 20.18
CA ILE A 57 -14.96 -15.63 19.74
C ILE A 57 -14.74 -15.88 18.25
N CYS A 58 -14.61 -17.15 17.86
CA CYS A 58 -14.50 -17.55 16.47
C CYS A 58 -15.85 -17.35 15.75
N VAL A 59 -15.90 -16.32 14.91
CA VAL A 59 -17.04 -15.99 14.06
C VAL A 59 -16.73 -16.30 12.61
N ARG A 60 -17.75 -16.63 11.80
CA ARG A 60 -17.57 -16.80 10.36
C ARG A 60 -17.01 -15.53 9.74
N CYS A 61 -16.05 -15.69 8.85
CA CYS A 61 -15.54 -14.59 8.07
C CYS A 61 -16.55 -14.20 6.99
N GLU A 62 -17.29 -13.12 7.18
CA GLU A 62 -18.17 -12.57 6.13
C GLU A 62 -17.49 -11.48 5.30
N LEU A 63 -16.16 -11.37 5.36
CA LEU A 63 -15.46 -10.15 4.98
C LEU A 63 -15.19 -10.01 3.48
N GLU A 64 -15.86 -9.03 2.87
CA GLU A 64 -15.27 -8.24 1.80
C GLU A 64 -13.97 -7.55 2.31
N PRO A 65 -13.00 -7.25 1.43
CA PRO A 65 -11.77 -6.57 1.87
C PRO A 65 -12.12 -5.18 2.38
N THR A 66 -11.55 -4.82 3.53
CA THR A 66 -11.70 -3.47 4.06
C THR A 66 -11.03 -2.45 3.14
N MET A 67 -11.40 -1.18 3.25
CA MET A 67 -10.72 -0.09 2.54
C MET A 67 -9.20 -0.12 2.75
N TYR A 68 -8.73 -0.49 3.95
CA TYR A 68 -7.31 -0.64 4.25
C TYR A 68 -6.62 -1.70 3.37
N HIS A 69 -7.28 -2.84 3.14
CA HIS A 69 -6.77 -3.91 2.29
C HIS A 69 -6.62 -3.44 0.84
N TRP A 70 -7.62 -2.69 0.35
CA TRP A 70 -7.58 -2.12 -1.00
C TRP A 70 -6.48 -1.07 -1.16
N LEU A 71 -6.31 -0.19 -0.17
CA LEU A 71 -5.25 0.83 -0.16
C LEU A 71 -3.85 0.19 -0.11
N TYR A 72 -3.68 -0.89 0.64
CA TYR A 72 -2.44 -1.66 0.65
C TYR A 72 -2.13 -2.30 -0.71
N LEU A 73 -3.11 -2.94 -1.35
CA LEU A 73 -2.93 -3.52 -2.68
C LEU A 73 -2.63 -2.45 -3.73
N ASN A 74 -3.29 -1.30 -3.62
CA ASN A 74 -3.05 -0.13 -4.45
C ASN A 74 -1.60 0.37 -4.28
N PHE A 75 -1.13 0.49 -3.03
CA PHE A 75 0.26 0.83 -2.71
C PHE A 75 1.25 -0.14 -3.37
N MET A 76 1.06 -1.45 -3.18
CA MET A 76 1.95 -2.45 -3.75
C MET A 76 1.96 -2.46 -5.27
N ALA A 77 0.81 -2.19 -5.89
CA ALA A 77 0.67 -2.10 -7.33
C ALA A 77 1.36 -0.85 -7.91
N PHE A 78 1.22 0.32 -7.27
CA PHE A 78 1.84 1.55 -7.78
C PHE A 78 3.32 1.69 -7.44
N LEU A 79 3.85 0.93 -6.48
CA LEU A 79 5.24 1.04 -6.05
C LEU A 79 6.26 0.88 -7.21
N PRO A 80 6.18 -0.14 -8.09
CA PRO A 80 7.06 -0.24 -9.25
C PRO A 80 6.86 0.90 -10.25
N PHE A 81 5.62 1.33 -10.47
CA PHE A 81 5.30 2.44 -11.37
C PHE A 81 5.94 3.76 -10.89
N LEU A 82 5.83 4.07 -9.60
CA LEU A 82 6.44 5.26 -9.00
C LEU A 82 7.97 5.21 -9.07
N HIS A 83 8.56 4.05 -8.76
CA HIS A 83 10.01 3.86 -8.91
C HIS A 83 10.46 4.04 -10.36
N HIS A 84 9.71 3.54 -11.34
CA HIS A 84 10.00 3.76 -12.76
C HIS A 84 9.91 5.21 -13.19
N CYS A 85 8.87 5.93 -12.75
CA CYS A 85 8.73 7.36 -13.02
C CYS A 85 9.91 8.15 -12.45
N ALA A 86 10.29 7.86 -11.19
CA ALA A 86 11.41 8.52 -10.53
C ALA A 86 12.74 8.21 -11.23
N PHE A 87 13.00 6.93 -11.53
CA PHE A 87 14.22 6.52 -12.22
C PHE A 87 14.34 7.17 -13.59
N ALA A 88 13.27 7.15 -14.40
CA ALA A 88 13.26 7.79 -15.71
C ALA A 88 13.52 9.29 -15.61
N ALA A 89 12.91 9.98 -14.65
CA ALA A 89 13.12 11.41 -14.45
C ALA A 89 14.55 11.78 -14.01
N MET A 90 15.23 10.91 -13.25
CA MET A 90 16.57 11.16 -12.73
C MET A 90 17.69 10.78 -13.71
N THR A 91 17.49 9.75 -14.53
CA THR A 91 18.57 9.18 -15.37
C THR A 91 18.51 9.64 -16.82
N MET A 92 17.32 9.93 -17.34
CA MET A 92 17.14 10.25 -18.76
C MET A 92 17.11 11.76 -18.96
N SER A 93 17.77 12.23 -20.02
CA SER A 93 17.83 13.66 -20.37
C SER A 93 16.77 14.06 -21.41
N ARG A 94 16.36 13.13 -22.28
CA ARG A 94 15.43 13.40 -23.38
C ARG A 94 13.99 13.22 -22.94
N LYS A 95 13.20 14.30 -22.96
CA LYS A 95 11.76 14.30 -22.59
C LYS A 95 10.94 13.23 -23.31
N HIS A 96 11.17 13.02 -24.60
CA HIS A 96 10.47 12.00 -25.37
C HIS A 96 10.80 10.58 -24.87
N VAL A 97 12.05 10.33 -24.49
CA VAL A 97 12.47 9.04 -23.92
C VAL A 97 11.82 8.84 -22.55
N ILE A 98 11.87 9.85 -21.67
CA ILE A 98 11.19 9.82 -20.37
C ILE A 98 9.69 9.51 -20.54
N GLY A 99 9.01 10.24 -21.43
CA GLY A 99 7.58 10.06 -21.70
C GLY A 99 7.25 8.65 -22.20
N SER A 100 8.06 8.10 -23.09
CA SER A 100 7.87 6.72 -23.58
C SER A 100 7.99 5.69 -22.46
N GLN A 101 8.91 5.88 -21.52
CA GLN A 101 9.12 4.94 -20.42
C GLN A 101 8.04 5.03 -19.35
N ILE A 102 7.55 6.25 -19.04
CA ILE A 102 6.40 6.45 -18.17
C ILE A 102 5.14 5.82 -18.78
N LEU A 103 4.98 5.93 -20.11
CA LEU A 103 3.86 5.30 -20.80
C LEU A 103 3.96 3.77 -20.75
N ALA A 104 5.15 3.21 -20.97
CA ALA A 104 5.38 1.76 -20.86
C ALA A 104 5.04 1.25 -19.46
N SER A 105 5.53 1.92 -18.40
CA SER A 105 5.23 1.51 -17.02
C SER A 105 3.76 1.66 -16.66
N ALA A 106 3.06 2.65 -17.21
CA ALA A 106 1.61 2.79 -17.05
C ALA A 106 0.85 1.63 -17.70
N ILE A 107 1.24 1.22 -18.91
CA ILE A 107 0.65 0.08 -19.61
C ILE A 107 0.93 -1.22 -18.85
N GLU A 108 2.16 -1.44 -18.39
CA GLU A 108 2.54 -2.58 -17.54
C GLU A 108 1.66 -2.65 -16.28
N CYS A 109 1.50 -1.52 -15.58
CA CYS A 109 0.68 -1.41 -14.39
C CYS A 109 -0.79 -1.74 -14.65
N ILE A 110 -1.34 -1.26 -15.77
CA ILE A 110 -2.73 -1.51 -16.16
C ILE A 110 -2.92 -2.97 -16.58
N LEU A 111 -1.97 -3.58 -17.28
CA LEU A 111 -2.09 -4.98 -17.72
C LEU A 111 -2.00 -5.98 -16.56
N ALA A 112 -1.27 -5.64 -15.50
CA ALA A 112 -1.13 -6.49 -14.32
C ALA A 112 -2.34 -6.42 -13.35
N GLY A 113 -3.19 -5.38 -13.46
CA GLY A 113 -4.30 -5.12 -12.54
C GLY A 113 -5.62 -5.92 -12.74
N PRO A 114 -6.15 -6.12 -13.96
CA PRO A 114 -7.53 -6.57 -14.20
C PRO A 114 -7.68 -8.09 -14.13
N ALA A 115 -6.94 -8.73 -13.25
CA ALA A 115 -7.14 -10.12 -12.95
C ALA A 115 -8.35 -10.22 -11.97
N THR A 116 -9.53 -9.73 -12.40
CA THR A 116 -10.79 -9.69 -11.61
C THR A 116 -11.15 -11.06 -11.06
N ASP A 117 -10.81 -12.11 -11.81
CA ASP A 117 -11.05 -13.50 -11.43
C ASP A 117 -10.34 -13.87 -10.12
N TRP A 118 -9.19 -13.26 -9.83
CA TRP A 118 -8.44 -13.52 -8.60
C TRP A 118 -9.07 -12.85 -7.38
N TYR A 119 -9.91 -11.83 -7.57
CA TYR A 119 -10.60 -11.16 -6.48
C TYR A 119 -11.86 -11.89 -6.01
N THR A 120 -12.36 -12.88 -6.76
CA THR A 120 -13.44 -13.77 -6.27
C THR A 120 -13.04 -14.46 -4.96
N VAL A 121 -11.74 -14.65 -4.72
CA VAL A 121 -11.14 -15.09 -3.44
C VAL A 121 -11.56 -14.21 -2.27
N PHE A 122 -11.82 -12.92 -2.50
CA PHE A 122 -12.24 -11.99 -1.46
C PHE A 122 -13.75 -12.00 -1.16
N TYR A 123 -14.54 -12.69 -1.97
CA TYR A 123 -16.01 -12.64 -1.88
C TYR A 123 -16.61 -13.98 -1.45
N ASN A 124 -15.90 -14.78 -0.63
CA ASN A 124 -16.37 -16.07 -0.09
C ASN A 124 -17.16 -16.88 -1.13
N PRO A 125 -16.50 -17.49 -2.12
CA PRO A 125 -17.18 -18.05 -3.29
C PRO A 125 -18.14 -19.18 -2.90
N VAL A 126 -19.27 -19.28 -3.63
CA VAL A 126 -20.24 -20.36 -3.48
C VAL A 126 -19.96 -21.46 -4.50
N ILE A 127 -19.51 -22.62 -4.04
CA ILE A 127 -19.28 -23.79 -4.89
C ILE A 127 -20.63 -24.46 -5.18
N ASN A 128 -20.86 -24.78 -6.46
CA ASN A 128 -22.05 -25.48 -6.95
C ASN A 128 -23.39 -24.85 -6.53
N TYR A 129 -23.41 -23.57 -6.14
CA TYR A 129 -24.58 -22.89 -5.56
C TYR A 129 -25.09 -23.52 -4.24
N THR A 130 -24.33 -24.42 -3.63
CA THR A 130 -24.75 -25.18 -2.44
C THR A 130 -23.97 -24.80 -1.20
N GLU A 131 -22.66 -24.59 -1.34
CA GLU A 131 -21.76 -24.41 -0.19
C GLU A 131 -20.89 -23.16 -0.39
N THR A 132 -20.96 -22.25 0.57
CA THR A 132 -20.09 -21.07 0.60
C THR A 132 -18.80 -21.43 1.32
N ILE A 133 -17.67 -21.33 0.63
CA ILE A 133 -16.37 -21.41 1.29
C ILE A 133 -16.06 -20.04 1.87
N TYR A 134 -16.04 -19.98 3.20
CA TYR A 134 -15.62 -18.80 3.94
C TYR A 134 -14.11 -18.80 4.11
N CYS A 135 -13.45 -17.63 4.01
CA CYS A 135 -12.06 -17.38 4.42
C CYS A 135 -11.09 -18.56 4.14
N THR A 136 -10.64 -18.74 2.90
CA THR A 136 -9.57 -19.71 2.59
C THR A 136 -8.25 -19.23 3.19
N GLN A 137 -7.74 -19.88 4.23
CA GLN A 137 -6.31 -19.77 4.59
C GLN A 137 -5.42 -20.61 3.65
N GLU A 138 -5.98 -21.56 2.90
CA GLU A 138 -5.23 -22.40 1.94
C GLU A 138 -4.71 -21.64 0.73
N ALA A 139 -5.39 -20.57 0.31
CA ALA A 139 -4.78 -19.55 -0.54
C ALA A 139 -4.03 -18.60 0.39
N VAL A 140 -2.76 -18.90 0.64
CA VAL A 140 -1.78 -18.06 1.34
C VAL A 140 -2.20 -16.59 1.29
N TYR A 141 -2.58 -16.02 2.44
CA TYR A 141 -3.09 -14.66 2.64
C TYR A 141 -3.16 -13.86 1.35
N PRO A 142 -4.34 -13.58 0.74
CA PRO A 142 -4.41 -12.90 -0.55
C PRO A 142 -3.54 -11.63 -0.60
N LEU A 143 -3.44 -10.90 0.52
CA LEU A 143 -2.56 -9.72 0.66
C LEU A 143 -1.05 -10.03 0.63
N TYR A 144 -0.63 -11.25 0.98
CA TYR A 144 0.71 -11.77 0.75
C TYR A 144 0.92 -12.21 -0.70
N PHE A 145 0.03 -13.05 -1.24
CA PHE A 145 0.21 -13.65 -2.57
C PHE A 145 0.03 -12.65 -3.73
N LEU A 146 -0.96 -11.77 -3.66
CA LEU A 146 -1.32 -10.87 -4.76
C LEU A 146 -0.20 -9.92 -5.18
N PRO A 147 0.60 -9.31 -4.27
CA PRO A 147 1.78 -8.54 -4.68
C PRO A 147 2.77 -9.37 -5.52
N PHE A 148 3.00 -10.64 -5.19
CA PHE A 148 3.87 -11.50 -6.02
C PHE A 148 3.30 -11.73 -7.40
N LEU A 149 2.01 -12.05 -7.49
CA LEU A 149 1.33 -12.25 -8.77
C LEU A 149 1.38 -10.97 -9.61
N TYR A 150 1.09 -9.82 -9.01
CA TYR A 150 1.17 -8.52 -9.67
C TYR A 150 2.58 -8.24 -10.21
N TYR A 151 3.62 -8.49 -9.40
CA TYR A 151 5.01 -8.32 -9.82
C TYR A 151 5.41 -9.29 -10.93
N LEU A 152 4.95 -10.54 -10.87
CA LEU A 152 5.20 -11.52 -11.93
C LEU A 152 4.52 -11.11 -13.24
N LEU A 153 3.24 -10.72 -13.21
CA LEU A 153 2.50 -10.26 -14.38
C LEU A 153 3.11 -8.98 -14.96
N SER A 154 3.56 -8.07 -14.11
CA SER A 154 4.25 -6.85 -14.54
C SER A 154 5.58 -7.16 -15.22
N LEU A 155 6.36 -8.12 -14.70
CA LEU A 155 7.61 -8.57 -15.30
C LEU A 155 7.37 -9.23 -16.67
N VAL A 156 6.33 -10.06 -16.79
CA VAL A 156 5.94 -10.65 -18.08
C VAL A 156 5.49 -9.56 -19.05
N ALA A 157 4.64 -8.63 -18.61
CA ALA A 157 4.19 -7.50 -19.42
C ALA A 157 5.38 -6.66 -19.91
N MET A 158 6.37 -6.42 -19.05
CA MET A 158 7.60 -5.68 -19.37
C MET A 158 8.35 -6.26 -20.58
N ILE A 159 8.45 -7.59 -20.65
CA ILE A 159 9.15 -8.30 -21.75
C ILE A 159 8.52 -7.96 -23.10
N PHE A 160 7.21 -7.71 -23.16
CA PHE A 160 6.50 -7.39 -24.40
C PHE A 160 6.29 -5.89 -24.61
N VAL A 161 5.88 -5.16 -23.57
CA VAL A 161 5.51 -3.75 -23.63
C VAL A 161 6.72 -2.87 -23.94
N ARG A 162 7.88 -3.12 -23.31
CA ARG A 162 9.05 -2.25 -23.54
C ARG A 162 9.57 -2.33 -24.97
N PRO A 163 9.84 -3.50 -25.56
CA PRO A 163 10.24 -3.56 -26.96
C PRO A 163 9.20 -2.94 -27.90
N ALA A 164 7.91 -3.16 -27.64
CA ALA A 164 6.83 -2.57 -28.44
C ALA A 164 6.84 -1.03 -28.37
N VAL A 165 7.02 -0.45 -27.20
CA VAL A 165 7.14 1.01 -27.01
C VAL A 165 8.41 1.56 -27.68
N LEU A 166 9.56 0.88 -27.54
CA LEU A 166 10.80 1.32 -28.19
C LEU A 166 10.65 1.35 -29.71
N TYR A 167 10.00 0.33 -30.27
CA TYR A 167 9.70 0.26 -31.69
C TYR A 167 8.71 1.35 -32.11
N ALA A 168 7.60 1.53 -31.39
CA ALA A 168 6.56 2.51 -31.71
C ALA A 168 7.06 3.96 -31.67
N PHE A 169 7.96 4.27 -30.73
CA PHE A 169 8.50 5.61 -30.54
C PHE A 169 9.88 5.82 -31.19
N ASN A 170 10.42 4.85 -31.94
CA ASN A 170 11.76 4.92 -32.54
C ASN A 170 12.86 5.31 -31.54
N VAL A 171 12.78 4.79 -30.30
CA VAL A 171 13.76 5.07 -29.25
C VAL A 171 14.91 4.09 -29.37
N LYS A 172 16.15 4.59 -29.38
CA LYS A 172 17.33 3.75 -29.45
C LYS A 172 17.48 2.95 -28.15
N LYS A 173 17.85 1.68 -28.28
CA LYS A 173 18.11 0.78 -27.13
C LYS A 173 19.13 1.38 -26.16
N ASP A 174 20.17 2.03 -26.68
CA ASP A 174 21.24 2.62 -25.85
C ASP A 174 20.70 3.72 -24.93
N ASP A 175 19.71 4.49 -25.36
CA ASP A 175 19.12 5.59 -24.59
C ASP A 175 18.24 5.10 -23.42
N VAL A 176 17.85 3.82 -23.40
CA VAL A 176 16.90 3.25 -22.41
C VAL A 176 17.43 2.03 -21.67
N SER A 177 18.60 1.53 -22.07
CA SER A 177 19.16 0.28 -21.53
C SER A 177 19.24 0.29 -20.00
N ASP A 178 19.70 1.39 -19.41
CA ASP A 178 19.77 1.59 -17.96
C ASP A 178 18.41 1.43 -17.27
N ALA A 179 17.33 1.98 -17.85
CA ALA A 179 16.00 1.87 -17.27
C ALA A 179 15.42 0.46 -17.37
N ILE A 180 15.73 -0.27 -18.45
CA ILE A 180 15.32 -1.67 -18.62
C ILE A 180 16.03 -2.54 -17.59
N TYR A 181 17.34 -2.37 -17.41
CA TYR A 181 18.10 -3.11 -16.41
C TYR A 181 17.66 -2.77 -14.99
N ALA A 182 17.42 -1.50 -14.69
CA ALA A 182 16.88 -1.09 -13.40
C ALA A 182 15.53 -1.74 -13.10
N ALA A 183 14.65 -1.85 -14.11
CA ALA A 183 13.39 -2.57 -13.99
C ALA A 183 13.58 -4.05 -13.70
N LEU A 184 14.46 -4.71 -14.45
CA LEU A 184 14.73 -6.14 -14.30
C LEU A 184 15.29 -6.49 -12.91
N TYR A 185 16.06 -5.60 -12.29
CA TYR A 185 16.54 -5.77 -10.91
C TYR A 185 15.52 -5.37 -9.85
N LEU A 186 14.65 -4.39 -10.14
CA LEU A 186 13.65 -3.89 -9.20
C LEU A 186 12.64 -4.97 -8.80
N TYR A 187 12.05 -5.69 -9.76
CA TYR A 187 10.98 -6.66 -9.46
C TYR A 187 11.46 -7.80 -8.55
N PRO A 188 12.57 -8.51 -8.84
CA PRO A 188 13.12 -9.51 -7.92
C PRO A 188 13.45 -8.94 -6.54
N ALA A 189 14.00 -7.72 -6.47
CA ALA A 189 14.29 -7.08 -5.19
C ALA A 189 13.02 -6.81 -4.37
N LEU A 190 11.96 -6.31 -5.00
CA LEU A 190 10.65 -6.10 -4.36
C LEU A 190 10.01 -7.42 -3.90
N ILE A 191 10.14 -8.48 -4.70
CA ILE A 191 9.67 -9.83 -4.35
C ILE A 191 10.39 -10.32 -3.09
N VAL A 192 11.71 -10.25 -3.03
CA VAL A 192 12.47 -10.67 -1.84
C VAL A 192 12.12 -9.81 -0.63
N LEU A 193 12.02 -8.49 -0.82
CA LEU A 193 11.63 -7.55 0.25
C LEU A 193 10.26 -7.89 0.83
N HIS A 194 9.26 -8.11 -0.03
CA HIS A 194 7.92 -8.49 0.38
C HIS A 194 7.89 -9.90 1.01
N ALA A 195 8.65 -10.86 0.48
CA ALA A 195 8.73 -12.20 1.05
C ALA A 195 9.24 -12.22 2.50
N VAL A 196 10.21 -11.37 2.83
CA VAL A 196 10.82 -11.31 4.16
C VAL A 196 10.06 -10.37 5.10
N LEU A 197 9.54 -9.26 4.58
CA LEU A 197 9.00 -8.16 5.40
C LEU A 197 7.49 -7.93 5.20
N CYS A 198 6.73 -8.83 4.57
CA CYS A 198 5.31 -8.61 4.23
C CYS A 198 4.48 -8.04 5.37
N GLY A 199 4.56 -8.62 6.58
CA GLY A 199 3.79 -8.17 7.74
C GLY A 199 4.24 -6.79 8.24
N VAL A 200 5.54 -6.51 8.19
CA VAL A 200 6.09 -5.19 8.53
C VAL A 200 5.65 -4.15 7.50
N ILE A 201 5.70 -4.47 6.21
CA ILE A 201 5.27 -3.55 5.15
C ILE A 201 3.76 -3.31 5.26
N TYR A 202 2.97 -4.37 5.44
CA TYR A 202 1.52 -4.27 5.60
C TYR A 202 1.11 -3.40 6.78
N SER A 203 1.83 -3.45 7.90
CA SER A 203 1.55 -2.58 9.05
C SER A 203 2.14 -1.17 8.92
N ALA A 204 3.29 -1.01 8.25
CA ALA A 204 4.02 0.25 8.19
C ALA A 204 3.74 1.11 6.94
N PHE A 205 3.16 0.56 5.86
CA PHE A 205 2.96 1.30 4.61
C PHE A 205 2.24 2.66 4.77
N PRO A 206 1.25 2.84 5.68
CA PRO A 206 0.57 4.14 5.79
C PRO A 206 1.53 5.22 6.28
N PHE A 207 2.43 4.87 7.20
CA PHE A 207 3.45 5.77 7.73
C PHE A 207 4.56 6.03 6.71
N VAL A 208 4.96 5.01 5.95
CA VAL A 208 5.93 5.15 4.85
C VAL A 208 5.39 6.10 3.78
N LEU A 209 4.13 5.93 3.37
CA LEU A 209 3.47 6.83 2.41
C LEU A 209 3.34 8.25 2.95
N LEU A 210 2.94 8.41 4.21
CA LEU A 210 2.83 9.73 4.84
C LEU A 210 4.18 10.44 4.85
N PHE A 211 5.23 9.75 5.29
CA PHE A 211 6.58 10.31 5.33
C PHE A 211 7.08 10.66 3.92
N ALA A 212 6.92 9.75 2.96
CA ALA A 212 7.28 10.00 1.57
C ALA A 212 6.53 11.20 0.99
N ALA A 213 5.22 11.33 1.23
CA ALA A 213 4.43 12.47 0.77
C ALA A 213 4.92 13.80 1.34
N ILE A 214 5.25 13.84 2.64
CA ILE A 214 5.78 15.05 3.30
C ILE A 214 7.15 15.41 2.70
N CYS A 215 8.07 14.46 2.57
CA CYS A 215 9.38 14.69 1.99
C CYS A 215 9.31 15.13 0.53
N LEU A 216 8.51 14.45 -0.29
CA LEU A 216 8.34 14.79 -1.71
C LEU A 216 7.67 16.15 -1.89
N ASN A 217 6.72 16.53 -1.02
CA ASN A 217 6.14 17.86 -1.03
C ASN A 217 7.18 18.94 -0.69
N ALA A 218 7.99 18.71 0.34
CA ALA A 218 9.07 19.64 0.70
C ALA A 218 10.09 19.79 -0.44
N ILE A 219 10.50 18.69 -1.08
CA ILE A 219 11.39 18.71 -2.24
C ILE A 219 10.73 19.46 -3.42
N HIS A 220 9.47 19.16 -3.72
CA HIS A 220 8.76 19.81 -4.81
C HIS A 220 8.70 21.34 -4.63
N LEU A 221 8.41 21.82 -3.42
CA LEU A 221 8.36 23.25 -3.10
C LEU A 221 9.77 23.89 -3.08
N ALA A 222 10.79 23.17 -2.62
CA ALA A 222 12.17 23.64 -2.63
C ALA A 222 12.76 23.82 -4.05
N LEU A 223 12.25 23.09 -5.04
CA LEU A 223 12.69 23.18 -6.43
C LEU A 223 12.09 24.37 -7.20
N TYR A 224 11.23 25.19 -6.59
CA TYR A 224 10.74 26.40 -7.25
C TYR A 224 11.84 27.46 -7.37
N PRO A 225 11.97 28.14 -8.52
CA PRO A 225 13.02 29.13 -8.73
C PRO A 225 12.84 30.39 -7.87
N GLU A 226 11.60 30.82 -7.64
CA GLU A 226 11.29 31.97 -6.78
C GLU A 226 10.76 31.51 -5.42
N GLN A 227 11.56 31.67 -4.37
CA GLN A 227 11.23 31.28 -3.00
C GLN A 227 10.38 32.34 -2.26
N SER A 228 9.34 32.87 -2.92
CA SER A 228 8.37 33.77 -2.28
C SER A 228 6.97 33.12 -2.23
N PRO A 229 6.21 33.24 -1.12
CA PRO A 229 4.93 32.53 -0.98
C PRO A 229 3.94 32.83 -2.11
N LYS A 230 3.87 34.10 -2.56
CA LYS A 230 2.98 34.52 -3.65
C LYS A 230 3.42 33.96 -5.00
N ALA A 231 4.74 33.91 -5.26
CA ALA A 231 5.27 33.36 -6.51
C ALA A 231 5.08 31.85 -6.59
N ILE A 232 5.35 31.13 -5.50
CA ILE A 232 5.14 29.68 -5.39
C ILE A 232 3.69 29.36 -5.68
N LEU A 233 2.74 30.01 -4.98
CA LEU A 233 1.32 29.76 -5.20
C LEU A 233 0.92 30.06 -6.65
N LYS A 234 1.31 31.22 -7.20
CA LYS A 234 1.01 31.55 -8.60
C LYS A 234 1.59 30.54 -9.60
N SER A 235 2.79 30.02 -9.36
CA SER A 235 3.46 29.06 -10.22
C SER A 235 2.87 27.66 -10.10
N ALA A 236 2.45 27.25 -8.89
CA ALA A 236 1.83 25.96 -8.63
C ALA A 236 0.55 25.77 -9.47
N TRP A 237 -0.26 26.82 -9.62
CA TRP A 237 -1.51 26.77 -10.39
C TRP A 237 -1.33 26.96 -11.90
N LYS A 238 -0.20 27.51 -12.36
CA LYS A 238 0.01 27.83 -13.79
C LYS A 238 0.66 26.71 -14.58
N SER A 239 1.59 25.97 -13.97
CA SER A 239 2.33 24.92 -14.68
C SER A 239 1.58 23.59 -14.61
N ARG A 240 1.35 22.97 -15.77
CA ARG A 240 0.73 21.62 -15.85
C ARG A 240 1.55 20.57 -15.09
N GLN A 241 2.88 20.70 -15.11
CA GLN A 241 3.76 19.78 -14.37
C GLN A 241 3.60 19.96 -12.86
N ASN A 242 3.52 21.20 -12.38
CA ASN A 242 3.29 21.47 -10.96
C ASN A 242 1.92 20.97 -10.50
N LEU A 243 0.89 21.15 -11.33
CA LEU A 243 -0.44 20.62 -11.06
C LEU A 243 -0.44 19.09 -10.97
N ALA A 244 0.28 18.41 -11.88
CA ALA A 244 0.42 16.96 -11.87
C ALA A 244 1.22 16.44 -10.65
N SER A 245 2.30 17.14 -10.27
CA SER A 245 3.06 16.83 -9.06
C SER A 245 2.19 17.03 -7.81
N ALA A 246 1.46 18.14 -7.73
CA ALA A 246 0.56 18.43 -6.62
C ALA A 246 -0.59 17.41 -6.52
N SER A 247 -1.18 16.99 -7.65
CA SER A 247 -2.22 15.96 -7.65
C SER A 247 -1.69 14.61 -7.20
N THR A 248 -0.48 14.23 -7.64
CA THR A 248 0.17 12.97 -7.24
C THR A 248 0.45 12.96 -5.74
N LEU A 249 1.00 14.06 -5.22
CA LEU A 249 1.24 14.22 -3.78
C LEU A 249 -0.05 14.18 -2.97
N LEU A 250 -1.12 14.80 -3.48
CA LEU A 250 -2.43 14.79 -2.85
C LEU A 250 -3.00 13.37 -2.75
N LEU A 251 -2.86 12.56 -3.81
CA LEU A 251 -3.29 11.17 -3.82
C LEU A 251 -2.51 10.34 -2.81
N ILE A 252 -1.17 10.40 -2.83
CA ILE A 252 -0.32 9.66 -1.88
C ILE A 252 -0.65 10.03 -0.43
N TYR A 253 -0.82 11.32 -0.15
CA TYR A 253 -1.14 11.78 1.21
C TYR A 253 -2.56 11.37 1.63
N THR A 254 -3.53 11.41 0.70
CA THR A 254 -4.89 10.92 0.94
C THR A 254 -4.89 9.43 1.26
N ASP A 255 -4.21 8.62 0.45
CA ASP A 255 -4.11 7.17 0.67
C ASP A 255 -3.46 6.85 2.01
N ALA A 256 -2.41 7.60 2.40
CA ALA A 256 -1.76 7.47 3.70
C ALA A 256 -2.74 7.77 4.85
N ILE A 257 -3.46 8.90 4.79
CA ILE A 257 -4.41 9.30 5.83
C ILE A 257 -5.59 8.33 5.94
N LEU A 258 -6.15 7.91 4.80
CA LEU A 258 -7.25 6.95 4.79
C LEU A 258 -6.81 5.61 5.39
N SER A 259 -5.57 5.20 5.13
CA SER A 259 -5.00 3.98 5.70
C SER A 259 -4.68 4.10 7.20
N ILE A 260 -4.17 5.25 7.67
CA ILE A 260 -3.88 5.49 9.10
C ILE A 260 -5.17 5.60 9.90
N SER A 261 -6.14 6.34 9.38
CA SER A 261 -7.37 6.55 10.11
C SER A 261 -8.03 5.21 10.38
N ALA A 262 -8.24 4.35 9.37
CA ALA A 262 -8.96 3.08 9.53
C ALA A 262 -10.24 3.23 10.39
N LEU A 263 -10.76 4.45 10.55
CA LEU A 263 -11.72 4.82 11.58
C LEU A 263 -13.09 4.54 10.98
N PRO A 264 -13.97 3.83 11.70
CA PRO A 264 -15.25 3.35 11.17
C PRO A 264 -16.24 4.48 10.83
N THR A 265 -15.92 5.74 11.14
CA THR A 265 -16.89 6.84 11.11
C THR A 265 -16.48 7.95 10.14
N PRO A 266 -17.37 8.39 9.24
CA PRO A 266 -17.04 9.25 8.09
C PRO A 266 -16.59 10.67 8.46
N TRP A 267 -17.03 11.20 9.60
CA TRP A 267 -16.68 12.54 10.08
C TRP A 267 -15.17 12.76 10.30
N TRP A 268 -14.43 11.77 10.81
CA TRP A 268 -12.98 11.87 10.97
C TRP A 268 -12.24 11.95 9.64
N THR A 269 -12.75 11.29 8.61
CA THR A 269 -12.19 11.36 7.26
C THR A 269 -12.19 12.79 6.73
N TYR A 270 -13.27 13.55 6.97
CA TYR A 270 -13.34 14.97 6.58
C TYR A 270 -12.34 15.86 7.35
N PHE A 271 -12.19 15.64 8.66
CA PHE A 271 -11.18 16.36 9.44
C PHE A 271 -9.76 16.02 8.99
N ALA A 272 -9.50 14.76 8.65
CA ALA A 272 -8.19 14.34 8.18
C ALA A 272 -7.81 15.02 6.85
N PHE A 273 -8.79 15.26 5.97
CA PHE A 273 -8.58 16.05 4.76
C PHE A 273 -8.19 17.52 5.02
N LEU A 274 -8.56 18.10 6.17
CA LEU A 274 -8.10 19.44 6.56
C LEU A 274 -6.59 19.49 6.81
N PHE A 275 -5.95 18.34 7.09
CA PHE A 275 -4.50 18.25 7.25
C PHE A 275 -3.72 18.19 5.93
N LEU A 276 -4.39 17.92 4.79
CA LEU A 276 -3.75 17.88 3.47
C LEU A 276 -2.88 19.11 3.15
N PRO A 277 -3.36 20.36 3.32
CA PRO A 277 -2.56 21.55 3.01
C PRO A 277 -1.54 21.90 4.09
N VAL A 278 -1.57 21.27 5.27
CA VAL A 278 -0.75 21.67 6.42
C VAL A 278 0.76 21.64 6.12
N PRO A 279 1.33 20.59 5.49
CA PRO A 279 2.76 20.60 5.15
C PRO A 279 3.15 21.74 4.20
N THR A 280 2.29 22.07 3.24
CA THR A 280 2.51 23.18 2.31
C THR A 280 2.39 24.53 3.01
N ILE A 281 1.38 24.71 3.86
CA ILE A 281 1.22 25.93 4.66
C ILE A 281 2.42 26.11 5.58
N PHE A 282 2.85 25.05 6.26
CA PHE A 282 4.03 25.07 7.11
C PHE A 282 5.28 25.50 6.33
N TYR A 283 5.53 24.88 5.17
CA TYR A 283 6.64 25.27 4.30
C TYR A 283 6.57 26.76 3.91
N LEU A 284 5.39 27.26 3.50
CA LEU A 284 5.19 28.65 3.10
C LEU A 284 5.39 29.64 4.26
N LEU A 285 5.13 29.23 5.50
CA LEU A 285 5.38 30.03 6.70
C LEU A 285 6.88 30.04 7.06
N THR A 286 7.58 28.91 6.87
CA THR A 286 9.00 28.77 7.23
C THR A 286 9.97 29.25 6.16
N ILE A 287 9.53 29.38 4.90
CA ILE A 287 10.38 29.73 3.74
C ILE A 287 11.25 30.98 3.98
N LYS A 288 10.73 31.98 4.69
CA LYS A 288 11.46 33.21 5.03
C LYS A 288 12.73 32.92 5.83
N PHE A 289 12.68 31.92 6.71
CA PHE A 289 13.80 31.52 7.57
C PHE A 289 14.72 30.50 6.89
N THR A 290 14.24 29.79 5.87
CA THR A 290 14.99 28.73 5.18
C THR A 290 15.73 29.23 3.93
N ASP A 291 15.39 30.40 3.40
CA ASP A 291 16.04 30.98 2.21
C ASP A 291 17.54 31.26 2.47
N PRO A 292 18.48 30.64 1.71
CA PRO A 292 19.91 30.88 1.87
C PRO A 292 20.30 32.35 1.70
N LEU A 293 19.54 33.14 0.92
CA LEU A 293 19.78 34.58 0.76
C LEU A 293 19.54 35.36 2.06
N ASN A 294 18.71 34.85 2.97
CA ASN A 294 18.49 35.47 4.27
C ASN A 294 19.52 35.02 5.30
N LEU A 295 20.05 33.79 5.19
CA LEU A 295 21.16 33.32 6.03
C LEU A 295 22.45 34.09 5.76
N ALA A 296 22.71 34.47 4.50
CA ALA A 296 23.88 35.25 4.13
C ALA A 296 23.87 36.71 4.63
N LYS A 297 22.70 37.28 4.95
CA LYS A 297 22.56 38.67 5.40
C LYS A 297 22.77 38.89 6.91
N VAL A 298 22.88 37.80 7.68
CA VAL A 298 23.04 37.86 9.15
C VAL A 298 24.52 37.90 9.57
N ASN A 299 25.45 37.73 8.62
CA ASN A 299 26.88 38.00 8.81
C ASN A 299 27.26 39.37 8.21
#